data_AF-A0A2N4S681-F1
#
_entry.id   AF-A0A2N4S681-F1
#
_cell.length_a   1.000
_cell.length_b   1.000
_cell.length_c   1.000
_cell.angle_alpha   90.00
_cell.angle_beta   90.00
_cell.angle_gamma   90.00
#
_symmetry.space_group_name_H-M   'P 1'
#
loop_
_entity.id
_entity.type
_entity.pdbx_description
1 polymer ?
#
loop_
_entity_poly.entity_id
_entity_poly.type
_entity_poly.pdbx_seq_one_letter_code
_entity_poly.pdbx_strand_id
1 'polypeptide(L)'
;MPTDLIIASVVILIGIIFLLLEIFLLPGVGIAGITGALFVLGGIAYAYVYIGSAQGNILLISSVVLFGGGFFLLIRSKSLHKISLTTEIDATVDNSDLKKIAVGDIGKTVSRLNPMGKVDINGVRVEGKSMDGEMIDEDTEIEVTKVELSNVLVKRKSNHLLYN
;
A
#
# COMPACT_ATOMS: atom_id res chain seq x y z
N MET A 1 21.55 38.23 -19.23
CA MET A 1 20.57 38.77 -18.25
C MET A 1 19.20 38.08 -18.37
N PRO A 2 18.35 38.29 -19.41
CA PRO A 2 17.04 37.62 -19.46
C PRO A 2 17.13 36.12 -19.81
N THR A 3 18.08 35.74 -20.66
CA THR A 3 18.29 34.34 -21.08
C THR A 3 18.70 33.44 -19.92
N ASP A 4 19.59 33.93 -19.05
CA ASP A 4 20.11 33.16 -17.92
C ASP A 4 19.01 32.86 -16.90
N LEU A 5 18.11 33.83 -16.70
CA LEU A 5 16.93 33.66 -15.85
C LEU A 5 15.97 32.60 -16.41
N ILE A 6 15.74 32.61 -17.73
CA ILE A 6 14.91 31.61 -18.40
C ILE A 6 15.53 30.22 -18.25
N ILE A 7 16.84 30.09 -18.51
CA ILE A 7 17.56 28.81 -18.39
C ILE A 7 17.46 28.28 -16.95
N ALA A 8 17.77 29.11 -15.95
CA ALA A 8 17.67 28.72 -14.54
C ALA A 8 16.25 28.28 -14.16
N SER A 9 15.23 29.01 -14.64
CA SER A 9 13.82 28.69 -14.39
C SER A 9 13.43 27.34 -14.98
N VAL A 10 13.86 27.04 -16.21
CA VAL A 10 13.59 25.76 -16.89
C VAL A 10 14.28 24.61 -16.16
N VAL A 11 15.54 24.76 -15.76
CA VAL A 11 16.27 23.74 -14.99
C VAL A 11 15.57 23.43 -13.67
N ILE A 12 15.13 24.47 -12.94
CA ILE A 12 14.37 24.30 -11.69
C ILE A 12 13.03 23.60 -11.95
N LEU A 13 12.31 23.98 -13.00
CA LEU A 13 11.03 23.35 -13.38
C LEU A 13 11.20 21.85 -13.66
N ILE A 14 12.21 21.48 -14.44
CA ILE A 14 12.54 20.06 -14.71
C ILE A 14 12.90 19.34 -13.40
N GLY A 15 13.68 19.98 -12.53
CA GLY A 15 14.05 19.42 -11.23
C GLY A 15 12.84 19.16 -10.33
N ILE A 16 11.89 20.10 -10.27
CA ILE A 16 10.63 19.95 -9.55
C ILE A 16 9.81 18.79 -10.12
N ILE A 17 9.71 18.69 -11.45
CA ILE A 17 9.00 17.57 -12.08
C ILE A 17 9.64 16.24 -11.69
N PHE A 18 10.96 16.11 -11.74
CA PHE A 18 11.66 14.88 -11.33
C PHE A 18 11.42 14.51 -9.87
N LEU A 19 11.42 15.50 -8.96
CA LEU A 19 11.09 15.28 -7.55
C LEU A 19 9.65 14.79 -7.38
N LEU A 20 8.69 15.40 -8.06
CA LEU A 20 7.29 14.97 -8.01
C LEU A 20 7.12 13.57 -8.63
N LEU A 21 7.78 13.27 -9.75
CA LEU A 21 7.75 11.94 -10.38
C LEU A 21 8.33 10.86 -9.45
N GLU A 22 9.46 11.12 -8.79
CA GLU A 22 10.04 10.19 -7.81
C GLU A 22 9.05 9.88 -6.69
N ILE A 23 8.49 10.92 -6.07
CA ILE A 23 7.62 10.78 -4.90
C ILE A 23 6.32 10.05 -5.25
N PHE A 24 5.74 10.30 -6.42
CA PHE A 24 4.41 9.80 -6.77
C PHE A 24 4.40 8.61 -7.72
N LEU A 25 5.44 8.38 -8.54
CA LEU A 25 5.45 7.32 -9.55
C LEU A 25 6.52 6.25 -9.35
N LEU A 26 7.69 6.60 -8.80
CA LEU A 26 8.84 5.68 -8.72
C LEU A 26 9.37 5.51 -7.28
N PRO A 27 8.51 5.16 -6.30
CA PRO A 27 8.94 5.04 -4.91
C PRO A 27 10.05 3.98 -4.78
N GLY A 28 11.23 4.39 -4.31
CA GLY A 28 12.36 3.51 -3.99
C GLY A 28 13.49 3.47 -5.04
N VAL A 29 13.39 4.19 -6.17
CA VAL A 29 14.48 4.28 -7.17
C VAL A 29 15.54 5.30 -6.74
N GLY A 30 15.13 6.45 -6.21
CA GLY A 30 15.97 7.52 -5.68
C GLY A 30 16.73 8.35 -6.72
N ILE A 31 17.00 7.82 -7.91
CA ILE A 31 17.83 8.47 -8.94
C ILE A 31 17.19 9.76 -9.47
N ALA A 32 15.88 9.72 -9.77
CA ALA A 32 15.17 10.91 -10.26
C ALA A 32 15.07 11.95 -9.14
N GLY A 33 14.81 11.52 -7.91
CA GLY A 33 14.80 12.39 -6.72
C GLY A 33 16.11 13.14 -6.51
N ILE A 34 17.25 12.43 -6.52
CA ILE A 34 18.57 13.04 -6.35
C ILE A 34 18.88 14.00 -7.50
N THR A 35 18.63 13.58 -8.74
CA THR A 35 18.86 14.42 -9.93
C THR A 35 18.00 15.68 -9.90
N GLY A 36 16.73 15.55 -9.53
CA GLY A 36 15.80 16.66 -9.40
C GLY A 36 16.22 17.65 -8.32
N ALA A 37 16.65 17.15 -7.16
CA ALA A 37 17.19 17.98 -6.08
C ALA A 37 18.41 18.78 -6.54
N LEU A 38 19.35 18.15 -7.26
CA LEU A 38 20.53 18.82 -7.81
C LEU A 38 20.16 19.92 -8.81
N PHE A 39 19.15 19.71 -9.66
CA PHE A 39 18.69 20.73 -10.61
C PHE A 39 18.04 21.92 -9.91
N VAL A 40 17.20 21.69 -8.89
CA VAL A 40 16.57 22.77 -8.12
C VAL A 40 17.63 23.56 -7.35
N LEU A 41 18.47 22.89 -6.56
CA LEU A 41 19.51 23.54 -5.76
C LEU A 41 20.55 24.24 -6.64
N GLY A 42 20.98 23.58 -7.72
CA GLY A 42 21.93 24.13 -8.68
C GLY A 42 21.39 25.35 -9.40
N GLY A 43 20.13 25.32 -9.85
CA GLY A 43 19.49 26.46 -10.52
C GLY A 43 19.32 27.67 -9.59
N ILE A 44 18.95 27.44 -8.33
CA ILE A 44 18.85 28.50 -7.33
C ILE A 44 20.23 29.07 -7.00
N ALA A 45 21.23 28.22 -6.75
CA ALA A 45 22.60 28.64 -6.49
C ALA A 45 23.18 29.45 -7.66
N TYR A 46 22.94 28.99 -8.89
CA TYR A 46 23.32 29.71 -10.11
C TYR A 46 22.69 31.11 -10.16
N ALA A 47 21.40 31.24 -9.83
CA ALA A 47 20.74 32.53 -9.79
C ALA A 47 21.35 33.50 -8.77
N TYR A 48 21.69 33.03 -7.56
CA TYR A 48 22.35 33.86 -6.55
C TYR A 48 23.76 34.30 -6.96
N VAL A 49 24.54 33.42 -7.61
CA VAL A 49 25.93 33.71 -7.97
C VAL A 49 26.03 34.59 -9.22
N TYR A 50 25.21 34.33 -10.25
CA TYR A 50 25.41 34.90 -11.59
C TYR A 50 24.33 35.89 -12.04
N ILE A 51 23.15 35.89 -11.43
CA ILE A 51 22.03 36.77 -11.83
C ILE A 51 21.81 37.87 -10.79
N GLY A 52 21.79 37.51 -9.51
CA GLY A 52 21.66 38.43 -8.40
C GLY A 52 20.67 37.96 -7.33
N SER A 53 20.82 38.50 -6.12
CA SER A 53 20.05 38.07 -4.95
C SER A 53 18.55 38.29 -5.09
N ALA A 54 18.12 39.34 -5.79
CA ALA A 54 16.70 39.61 -6.02
C ALA A 54 16.06 38.48 -6.84
N GLN A 55 16.68 38.08 -7.96
CA GLN A 55 16.22 36.98 -8.81
C GLN A 55 16.36 35.62 -8.11
N GLY A 56 17.44 35.41 -7.36
CA GLY A 56 17.62 34.22 -6.52
C GLY A 56 16.48 34.03 -5.52
N ASN A 57 16.10 35.08 -4.79
CA ASN A 57 14.97 35.05 -3.85
C ASN A 57 13.64 34.74 -4.55
N ILE A 58 13.38 35.36 -5.70
CA ILE A 58 12.17 35.10 -6.49
C ILE A 58 12.13 33.63 -6.91
N LEU A 59 13.23 33.09 -7.45
CA LEU A 59 13.31 31.70 -7.88
C LEU A 59 13.15 30.73 -6.70
N LEU A 60 13.79 31.00 -5.57
CA LEU A 60 13.66 30.20 -4.35
C LEU A 60 12.20 30.15 -3.86
N ILE A 61 11.55 31.31 -3.69
CA ILE A 61 10.15 31.36 -3.25
C ILE A 61 9.25 30.66 -4.28
N SER A 62 9.46 30.93 -5.57
CA SER A 62 8.66 30.30 -6.64
C SER A 62 8.82 28.79 -6.66
N SER A 63 10.03 28.25 -6.42
CA SER A 63 10.27 26.81 -6.38
C SER A 63 9.56 26.13 -5.22
N VAL A 64 9.53 26.77 -4.04
CA VAL A 64 8.82 26.25 -2.86
C VAL A 64 7.32 26.25 -3.12
N VAL A 65 6.77 27.34 -3.68
CA VAL A 65 5.35 27.46 -4.01
C VAL A 65 4.95 26.45 -5.10
N LEU A 66 5.75 26.30 -6.15
CA LEU A 66 5.47 25.36 -7.24
C LEU A 66 5.57 23.91 -6.79
N PHE A 67 6.61 23.56 -6.04
CA PHE A 67 6.76 22.21 -5.50
C PHE A 67 5.67 21.90 -4.49
N GLY A 68 5.43 22.76 -3.50
CA GLY A 68 4.40 22.57 -2.49
C GLY A 68 2.98 22.56 -3.05
N GLY A 69 2.69 23.47 -3.99
CA GLY A 69 1.43 23.52 -4.72
C GLY A 69 1.22 22.29 -5.58
N GLY A 70 2.22 21.89 -6.37
CA GLY A 70 2.19 20.66 -7.17
C GLY A 70 2.01 19.41 -6.32
N PHE A 71 2.76 19.30 -5.22
CA PHE A 71 2.64 18.21 -4.26
C PHE A 71 1.25 18.12 -3.64
N PHE A 72 0.71 19.26 -3.15
CA PHE A 72 -0.64 19.31 -2.58
C PHE A 72 -1.72 18.96 -3.61
N LEU A 73 -1.60 19.47 -4.83
CA LEU A 73 -2.51 19.16 -5.93
C LEU A 73 -2.46 17.68 -6.29
N LEU A 74 -1.27 17.06 -6.34
CA LEU A 74 -1.11 15.65 -6.67
C LEU A 74 -1.67 14.73 -5.59
N ILE A 75 -1.46 15.04 -4.29
CA ILE A 75 -2.10 14.33 -3.18
C ILE A 75 -3.62 14.44 -3.24
N ARG A 76 -4.14 15.65 -3.53
CA ARG A 76 -5.59 15.87 -3.64
C ARG A 76 -6.18 15.21 -4.89
N SER A 77 -5.38 15.05 -5.95
CA SER A 77 -5.84 14.39 -7.15
C SER A 77 -6.13 12.92 -6.86
N LYS A 78 -7.31 12.44 -7.31
CA LYS A 78 -7.67 11.01 -7.26
C LYS A 78 -6.70 10.12 -8.07
N SER A 79 -5.66 10.68 -8.70
CA SER A 79 -4.66 9.95 -9.48
C SER A 79 -3.88 8.95 -8.63
N LEU A 80 -3.71 9.18 -7.33
CA LEU A 80 -3.09 8.21 -6.42
C LEU A 80 -4.05 7.12 -5.95
N HIS A 81 -5.36 7.41 -5.90
CA HIS A 81 -6.38 6.43 -5.51
C HIS A 81 -6.61 5.33 -6.57
N LYS A 82 -6.10 5.53 -7.79
CA LYS A 82 -6.15 4.56 -8.88
C LYS A 82 -4.85 3.74 -9.04
N ILE A 83 -3.78 4.13 -8.35
CA ILE A 83 -2.43 3.50 -8.42
C ILE A 83 -2.08 2.79 -7.11
N SER A 84 -2.81 3.04 -6.01
CA SER A 84 -3.05 1.95 -5.06
C SER A 84 -3.62 0.83 -5.90
N LEU A 85 -2.80 -0.19 -6.12
CA LEU A 85 -3.23 -1.48 -6.63
C LEU A 85 -4.43 -1.80 -5.75
N THR A 86 -5.62 -1.52 -6.29
CA THR A 86 -6.80 -2.26 -5.98
C THR A 86 -6.43 -3.64 -6.50
N THR A 87 -5.62 -4.33 -5.72
CA THR A 87 -5.90 -5.69 -5.36
C THR A 87 -7.27 -5.65 -4.64
N GLU A 88 -8.33 -5.23 -5.35
CA GLU A 88 -9.34 -6.22 -5.67
C GLU A 88 -8.52 -7.36 -6.25
N ILE A 89 -8.07 -8.22 -5.34
CA ILE A 89 -8.25 -9.63 -5.57
C ILE A 89 -9.76 -9.74 -5.81
N ASP A 90 -10.18 -9.40 -7.03
CA ASP A 90 -11.27 -10.09 -7.71
C ASP A 90 -10.68 -11.46 -8.09
N ALA A 91 -10.11 -12.17 -7.10
CA ALA A 91 -10.55 -13.52 -6.99
C ALA A 91 -12.03 -13.34 -6.69
N THR A 92 -12.82 -13.47 -7.75
CA THR A 92 -13.98 -14.34 -7.70
C THR A 92 -13.51 -15.66 -7.04
N VAL A 93 -13.26 -15.63 -5.73
CA VAL A 93 -13.40 -16.79 -4.88
C VAL A 93 -14.87 -17.03 -5.04
N ASP A 94 -15.19 -18.10 -5.73
CA ASP A 94 -16.56 -18.58 -5.82
C ASP A 94 -17.04 -18.81 -4.39
N ASN A 95 -17.62 -17.75 -3.81
CA ASN A 95 -18.08 -17.72 -2.43
C ASN A 95 -19.40 -18.50 -2.29
N SER A 96 -19.83 -19.21 -3.33
CA SER A 96 -20.91 -20.21 -3.28
C SER A 96 -20.71 -21.19 -2.14
N ASP A 97 -19.46 -21.51 -1.85
CA ASP A 97 -19.05 -22.51 -0.89
C ASP A 97 -18.98 -21.95 0.54
N LEU A 98 -18.54 -20.70 0.72
CA LEU A 98 -18.62 -20.00 2.01
C LEU A 98 -20.06 -19.69 2.44
N LYS A 99 -21.00 -19.50 1.49
CA LYS A 99 -22.42 -19.32 1.80
C LYS A 99 -23.08 -20.54 2.46
N LYS A 100 -22.48 -21.73 2.36
CA LYS A 100 -22.98 -22.97 2.97
C LYS A 100 -22.44 -23.20 4.39
N ILE A 101 -21.59 -22.30 4.88
CA ILE A 101 -20.92 -22.41 6.18
C ILE A 101 -21.49 -21.33 7.09
N ALA A 102 -21.95 -21.74 8.26
CA ALA A 102 -22.45 -20.85 9.30
C ALA A 102 -21.52 -20.87 10.53
N VAL A 103 -21.64 -19.82 11.34
CA VAL A 103 -20.98 -19.79 12.66
C VAL A 103 -21.57 -20.90 13.54
N GLY A 104 -20.70 -21.66 14.20
CA GLY A 104 -21.06 -22.84 14.99
C GLY A 104 -20.95 -24.17 14.23
N ASP A 105 -20.74 -24.14 12.91
CA ASP A 105 -20.52 -25.36 12.13
C ASP A 105 -19.24 -26.06 12.58
N ILE A 106 -19.30 -27.40 12.57
CA ILE A 106 -18.18 -28.26 12.95
C ILE A 106 -17.54 -28.80 11.68
N GLY A 107 -16.22 -28.77 11.64
CA GLY A 107 -15.42 -29.31 10.55
C GLY A 107 -14.17 -30.00 11.03
N LYS A 108 -13.30 -30.30 10.07
CA LYS A 108 -11.99 -30.92 10.32
C LYS A 108 -10.90 -30.19 9.53
N THR A 109 -9.72 -30.07 10.12
CA THR A 109 -8.55 -29.56 9.40
C THR A 109 -8.06 -30.58 8.36
N VAL A 110 -7.86 -30.12 7.13
CA VAL A 110 -7.29 -30.91 6.01
C VAL A 110 -5.79 -30.69 5.90
N SER A 111 -5.31 -29.53 6.36
CA SER A 111 -3.89 -29.31 6.59
C SER A 111 -3.72 -28.68 7.97
N ARG A 112 -2.51 -28.75 8.52
CA ARG A 112 -2.16 -27.96 9.69
C ARG A 112 -2.47 -26.47 9.45
N LEU A 113 -3.07 -25.81 10.45
CA LEU A 113 -3.32 -24.38 10.47
C LEU A 113 -2.19 -23.69 11.23
N ASN A 114 -1.35 -22.90 10.54
CA ASN A 114 -0.27 -22.13 11.16
C ASN A 114 -0.08 -20.73 10.52
N PRO A 115 -0.89 -19.72 10.89
CA PRO A 115 -2.23 -19.84 11.46
C PRO A 115 -3.29 -20.14 10.39
N MET A 116 -2.92 -20.16 9.11
CA MET A 116 -3.77 -20.46 7.97
C MET A 116 -3.55 -21.89 7.47
N GLY A 117 -4.56 -22.47 6.83
CA GLY A 117 -4.49 -23.74 6.12
C GLY A 117 -5.85 -24.14 5.53
N LYS A 118 -6.06 -25.41 5.21
CA LYS A 118 -7.31 -25.91 4.62
C LYS A 118 -8.15 -26.64 5.66
N VAL A 119 -9.46 -26.41 5.60
CA VAL A 119 -10.46 -27.06 6.45
C VAL A 119 -11.59 -27.61 5.59
N ASP A 120 -12.21 -28.69 6.04
CA ASP A 120 -13.40 -29.30 5.45
C ASP A 120 -14.57 -29.10 6.41
N ILE A 121 -15.58 -28.34 5.98
CA ILE A 121 -16.77 -28.02 6.75
C ILE A 121 -17.98 -28.32 5.87
N ASN A 122 -18.91 -29.15 6.34
CA ASN A 122 -20.08 -29.60 5.57
C ASN A 122 -19.74 -30.21 4.18
N GLY A 123 -18.57 -30.86 4.04
CA GLY A 123 -18.10 -31.44 2.78
C GLY A 123 -17.52 -30.42 1.79
N VAL A 124 -17.28 -29.18 2.25
CA VAL A 124 -16.76 -28.06 1.47
C VAL A 124 -15.37 -27.70 1.98
N ARG A 125 -14.38 -27.72 1.08
CA ARG A 125 -12.99 -27.39 1.43
C ARG A 125 -12.71 -25.92 1.25
N VAL A 126 -12.51 -25.21 2.35
CA VAL A 126 -12.24 -23.77 2.37
C VAL A 126 -10.93 -23.45 3.08
N GLU A 127 -10.51 -22.20 2.99
CA GLU A 127 -9.37 -21.70 3.76
C GLU A 127 -9.79 -21.38 5.20
N GLY A 128 -9.11 -21.97 6.16
CA GLY A 128 -9.35 -21.80 7.58
C GLY A 128 -8.22 -21.04 8.26
N LYS A 129 -8.59 -20.19 9.22
CA LYS A 129 -7.68 -19.42 10.06
C LYS A 129 -7.91 -19.75 11.54
N SER A 130 -6.85 -20.09 12.27
CA SER A 130 -6.92 -20.23 13.73
C SER A 130 -7.27 -18.89 14.38
N MET A 131 -8.33 -18.86 15.18
CA MET A 131 -8.83 -17.64 15.83
C MET A 131 -7.80 -17.01 16.76
N ASP A 132 -7.13 -17.83 17.58
CA ASP A 132 -6.18 -17.38 18.60
C ASP A 132 -4.72 -17.36 18.07
N GLY A 133 -4.54 -17.65 16.77
CA GLY A 133 -3.22 -17.80 16.15
C GLY A 133 -2.46 -19.06 16.59
N GLU A 134 -3.05 -19.88 17.46
CA GLU A 134 -2.49 -21.17 17.86
C GLU A 134 -2.43 -22.14 16.69
N MET A 135 -1.38 -22.95 16.66
CA MET A 135 -1.25 -23.98 15.65
C MET A 135 -2.24 -25.11 15.91
N ILE A 136 -3.07 -25.43 14.92
CA ILE A 136 -4.00 -26.56 14.94
C ILE A 136 -3.46 -27.60 13.97
N ASP A 137 -3.24 -28.83 14.43
CA ASP A 137 -2.73 -29.90 13.58
C ASP A 137 -3.75 -30.32 12.52
N GLU A 138 -3.27 -31.01 11.51
CA GLU A 138 -4.13 -31.68 10.52
C GLU A 138 -5.01 -32.73 11.22
N ASP A 139 -6.15 -33.05 10.60
CA ASP A 139 -7.08 -34.07 11.10
C ASP A 139 -7.68 -33.76 12.49
N THR A 140 -7.78 -32.48 12.85
CA THR A 140 -8.32 -32.01 14.13
C THR A 140 -9.73 -31.44 13.97
N GLU A 141 -10.64 -31.78 14.89
CA GLU A 141 -11.99 -31.20 14.96
C GLU A 141 -11.96 -29.71 15.34
N ILE A 142 -12.68 -28.91 14.58
CA ILE A 142 -12.75 -27.46 14.73
C ILE A 142 -14.19 -26.97 14.68
N GLU A 143 -14.43 -25.80 15.26
CA GLU A 143 -15.71 -25.09 15.24
C GLU A 143 -15.51 -23.71 14.58
N VAL A 144 -16.39 -23.35 13.66
CA VAL A 144 -16.40 -22.05 12.99
C VAL A 144 -16.84 -20.97 13.97
N THR A 145 -15.97 -20.00 14.23
CA THR A 145 -16.26 -18.85 15.10
C THR A 145 -16.71 -17.63 14.31
N LYS A 146 -16.25 -17.49 13.07
CA LYS A 146 -16.59 -16.37 12.19
C LYS A 146 -16.38 -16.75 10.73
N VAL A 147 -17.26 -16.28 9.85
CA VAL A 147 -17.10 -16.39 8.40
C VAL A 147 -16.65 -15.04 7.86
N GLU A 148 -15.51 -15.01 7.17
CA GLU A 148 -14.97 -13.81 6.51
C GLU A 148 -15.16 -13.91 5.00
N LEU A 149 -14.76 -12.86 4.28
CA LEU A 149 -15.00 -12.73 2.84
C LEU A 149 -14.26 -13.80 2.01
N SER A 150 -13.14 -14.32 2.52
CA SER A 150 -12.24 -15.24 1.80
C SER A 150 -11.82 -16.47 2.62
N ASN A 151 -12.13 -16.51 3.91
CA ASN A 151 -11.73 -17.57 4.81
C ASN A 151 -12.74 -17.72 5.97
N VAL A 152 -12.56 -18.75 6.78
CA VAL A 152 -13.31 -18.95 8.03
C VAL A 152 -12.35 -18.93 9.22
N LEU A 153 -12.72 -18.21 10.28
CA LEU A 153 -12.03 -18.33 11.56
C LEU A 153 -12.58 -19.53 12.31
N VAL A 154 -11.67 -20.30 12.87
CA VAL A 154 -11.96 -21.57 13.52
C VAL A 154 -11.16 -21.71 14.80
N LYS A 155 -11.71 -22.42 15.78
CA LYS A 155 -11.03 -22.81 17.01
C LYS A 155 -11.11 -24.33 17.16
N ARG A 156 -10.21 -24.92 17.96
CA ARG A 156 -10.32 -26.33 18.34
C ARG A 156 -11.65 -26.55 19.06
N LYS A 157 -12.39 -27.58 18.67
CA LYS A 157 -13.57 -28.01 19.41
C LYS A 157 -13.11 -28.78 20.64
N SER A 158 -13.08 -28.10 21.79
CA SER A 158 -12.82 -28.76 23.07
C SER A 158 -14.06 -29.56 23.46
N ASN A 159 -13.98 -30.90 23.38
CA ASN A 159 -14.95 -31.76 24.03
C ASN A 159 -14.75 -31.60 25.54
N HIS A 160 -15.61 -30.80 26.18
CA HIS A 160 -15.72 -30.77 27.63
C HIS A 160 -16.31 -32.12 28.07
N LEU A 161 -15.46 -33.14 28.18
CA LEU A 161 -15.78 -34.35 28.90
C LEU A 161 -16.06 -33.94 30.34
N LEU A 162 -17.31 -34.16 30.76
CA LEU A 162 -17.71 -34.08 32.15
C LEU A 162 -16.80 -35.03 32.94
N TYR A 163 -15.98 -34.47 33.81
CA TYR A 163 -15.54 -35.19 34.99
C TYR A 163 -16.22 -34.54 36.19
N ASN A 164 -17.07 -35.36 36.79
CA ASN A 164 -17.82 -35.17 38.01
C ASN A 164 -16.98 -34.62 39.16
#